data_AF-A0A3R9LQD6-F1
#
_entry.id   AF-A0A3R9LQD6-F1
#
_cell.length_a   1.000
_cell.length_b   1.000
_cell.length_c   1.000
_cell.angle_alpha   90.00
_cell.angle_beta   90.00
_cell.angle_gamma   90.00
#
_symmetry.space_group_name_H-M   'P 1'
#
loop_
_entity.id
_entity.type
_entity.pdbx_description
1 polymer ?
#
loop_
_entity_poly.entity_id
_entity_poly.type
_entity_poly.pdbx_seq_one_letter_code
_entity_poly.pdbx_strand_id
1 'polypeptide(L)'
;MNTTMFSKLWWKNDSLSNRKQIEKINALAIQRYSTNEQIQTVSPSALNMIVNLPEQFVFGKPLYPTIFDKATILFVQLIKKHVFANANKRTAFFVLVKFLQFNSLKKLKIKLELTR
;
A
#
# COMPACT_ATOMS: atom_id res chain seq x y z
N MET A 1 -22.75 0.23 -21.94
CA MET A 1 -22.33 0.00 -20.53
C MET A 1 -20.99 0.67 -20.31
N ASN A 2 -20.92 1.65 -19.42
CA ASN A 2 -19.73 2.49 -19.23
C ASN A 2 -18.53 1.67 -18.72
N THR A 3 -17.43 1.69 -19.50
CA THR A 3 -16.11 1.12 -19.20
C THR A 3 -15.50 1.63 -17.88
N THR A 4 -16.03 2.72 -17.33
CA THR A 4 -15.59 3.30 -16.05
C THR A 4 -16.04 2.49 -14.83
N MET A 5 -17.17 1.75 -14.86
CA MET A 5 -17.60 0.94 -13.71
C MET A 5 -16.75 -0.31 -13.50
N PHE A 6 -16.34 -0.99 -14.59
CA PHE A 6 -15.50 -2.18 -14.49
C PHE A 6 -14.06 -1.84 -14.07
N SER A 7 -13.50 -0.68 -14.45
CA SER A 7 -12.16 -0.29 -14.00
C SER A 7 -12.05 -0.04 -12.48
N LYS A 8 -13.13 0.44 -11.84
CA LYS A 8 -13.14 0.78 -10.40
C LYS A 8 -13.27 -0.42 -9.47
N LEU A 9 -13.83 -1.53 -9.93
CA LEU A 9 -14.13 -2.69 -9.07
C LEU A 9 -12.92 -3.65 -8.94
N TRP A 10 -12.13 -3.81 -10.00
CA TRP A 10 -11.01 -4.75 -10.03
C TRP A 10 -9.75 -4.23 -9.31
N TRP A 11 -9.61 -2.91 -9.14
CA TRP A 11 -8.43 -2.34 -8.47
C TRP A 11 -8.42 -2.60 -6.95
N LYS A 12 -9.60 -2.69 -6.31
CA LYS A 12 -9.71 -2.80 -4.84
C LYS A 12 -9.23 -4.14 -4.30
N ASN A 13 -9.36 -5.22 -5.08
CA ASN A 13 -9.01 -6.58 -4.65
C ASN A 13 -7.52 -6.91 -4.80
N ASP A 14 -6.80 -6.21 -5.67
CA ASP A 14 -5.39 -6.45 -5.99
C ASP A 14 -4.46 -5.29 -5.58
N SER A 15 -4.99 -4.26 -4.90
CA SER A 15 -4.17 -3.15 -4.42
C SER A 15 -3.39 -3.54 -3.16
N LEU A 16 -2.12 -3.12 -3.10
CA LEU A 16 -1.32 -3.09 -1.88
C LEU A 16 -1.93 -2.17 -0.78
N SER A 17 -3.05 -1.51 -1.07
CA SER A 17 -3.87 -0.71 -0.12
C SER A 17 -4.89 -1.56 0.65
N ASN A 18 -4.72 -2.88 0.71
CA ASN A 18 -5.49 -3.74 1.62
C ASN A 18 -4.73 -3.91 2.95
N ARG A 19 -5.36 -3.53 4.07
CA ARG A 19 -4.82 -3.70 5.43
C ARG A 19 -4.19 -5.07 5.64
N LYS A 20 -4.91 -6.14 5.26
CA LYS A 20 -4.47 -7.53 5.47
C LYS A 20 -3.14 -7.83 4.76
N GLN A 21 -2.87 -7.20 3.63
CA GLN A 21 -1.61 -7.37 2.92
C GLN A 21 -0.45 -6.72 3.68
N ILE A 22 -0.66 -5.54 4.26
CA ILE A 22 0.35 -4.87 5.09
C ILE A 22 0.61 -5.66 6.38
N GLU A 23 -0.44 -6.18 7.02
CA GLU A 23 -0.33 -7.07 8.19
C GLU A 23 0.49 -8.33 7.83
N LYS A 24 0.22 -8.93 6.67
CA LYS A 24 1.01 -10.07 6.16
C LYS A 24 2.47 -9.69 5.90
N ILE A 25 2.74 -8.51 5.35
CA ILE A 25 4.13 -8.03 5.16
C ILE A 25 4.83 -7.85 6.51
N ASN A 26 4.15 -7.33 7.53
CA ASN A 26 4.70 -7.22 8.89
C ASN A 26 5.04 -8.61 9.46
N ALA A 27 4.10 -9.54 9.39
CA ALA A 27 4.30 -10.92 9.85
C ALA A 27 5.51 -11.58 9.15
N LEU A 28 5.60 -11.47 7.82
CA LEU A 28 6.71 -12.02 7.04
C LEU A 28 8.04 -11.34 7.36
N ALA A 29 8.06 -10.03 7.59
CA ALA A 29 9.28 -9.31 7.96
C ALA A 29 9.80 -9.77 9.34
N ILE A 30 8.91 -9.95 10.32
CA ILE A 30 9.26 -10.46 11.64
C ILE A 30 9.74 -11.91 11.56
N GLN A 31 8.99 -12.79 10.90
CA GLN A 31 9.37 -14.19 10.72
C GLN A 31 10.73 -14.36 10.02
N ARG A 32 11.08 -13.46 9.09
CA ARG A 32 12.33 -13.55 8.36
C ARG A 32 13.53 -12.96 9.09
N TYR A 33 13.34 -11.87 9.85
CA TYR A 33 14.46 -11.05 10.34
C TYR A 33 14.49 -10.89 11.87
N SER A 34 13.47 -11.31 12.60
CA SER A 34 13.38 -11.14 14.07
C SER A 34 12.29 -12.03 14.69
N THR A 35 12.43 -13.35 14.58
CA THR A 35 11.42 -14.35 14.98
C THR A 35 10.93 -14.25 16.42
N ASN A 36 11.69 -13.60 17.30
CA ASN A 36 11.37 -13.46 18.72
C ASN A 36 10.47 -12.23 19.00
N GLU A 37 10.25 -11.36 18.02
CA GLU A 37 9.39 -10.19 18.16
C GLU A 37 7.91 -10.58 18.00
N GLN A 38 7.04 -9.93 18.78
CA GLN A 38 5.59 -10.15 18.69
C GLN A 38 5.02 -9.59 17.38
N ILE A 39 4.19 -10.39 16.70
CA ILE A 39 3.39 -10.00 15.54
C ILE A 39 2.02 -9.51 16.03
N GLN A 40 1.81 -8.20 16.03
CA GLN A 40 0.54 -7.62 16.47
C GLN A 40 0.30 -6.25 15.82
N THR A 41 -0.92 -6.02 15.34
CA THR A 41 -1.43 -4.69 14.98
C THR A 41 -1.94 -4.00 16.25
N VAL A 42 -1.27 -2.94 16.69
CA VAL A 42 -1.63 -2.20 17.92
C VAL A 42 -2.66 -1.10 17.67
N SER A 43 -2.74 -0.59 16.43
CA SER A 43 -3.74 0.41 16.05
C SER A 43 -4.41 0.07 14.70
N PRO A 44 -5.43 -0.82 14.72
CA PRO A 44 -6.14 -1.21 13.49
C PRO A 44 -6.86 -0.04 12.81
N SER A 45 -7.38 0.92 13.59
CA SER A 45 -8.04 2.13 13.08
C SER A 45 -7.06 3.05 12.36
N ALA A 46 -5.87 3.30 12.95
CA ALA A 46 -4.83 4.08 12.29
C ALA A 46 -4.32 3.39 11.04
N LEU A 47 -4.11 2.07 11.06
CA LEU A 47 -3.71 1.33 9.87
C LEU A 47 -4.77 1.41 8.75
N ASN A 48 -6.06 1.30 9.10
CA ASN A 48 -7.17 1.51 8.16
C ASN A 48 -7.16 2.93 7.56
N MET A 49 -6.86 3.96 8.34
CA MET A 49 -6.72 5.32 7.82
C MET A 49 -5.55 5.41 6.84
N ILE A 50 -4.38 4.86 7.21
CA ILE A 50 -3.15 4.93 6.40
C ILE A 50 -3.33 4.31 5.01
N VAL A 51 -3.96 3.13 4.93
CA VAL A 51 -4.14 2.43 3.65
C VAL A 51 -5.00 3.20 2.64
N ASN A 52 -5.84 4.12 3.13
CA ASN A 52 -6.71 4.94 2.30
C ASN A 52 -6.07 6.27 1.85
N LEU A 53 -4.97 6.70 2.49
CA LEU A 53 -4.31 7.97 2.17
C LEU A 53 -3.90 8.11 0.69
N PRO A 54 -3.34 7.09 0.01
CA PRO A 54 -2.94 7.22 -1.40
C PRO A 54 -4.04 7.65 -2.36
N GLU A 55 -5.31 7.37 -2.00
CA GLU A 55 -6.47 7.68 -2.84
C GLU A 55 -7.29 8.84 -2.26
N GLN A 56 -6.72 9.64 -1.36
CA GLN A 56 -7.38 10.80 -0.79
C GLN A 56 -7.47 11.95 -1.80
N PHE A 57 -8.63 12.62 -1.83
CA PHE A 57 -8.88 13.82 -2.65
C PHE A 57 -9.20 15.01 -1.76
N VAL A 58 -8.76 16.20 -2.17
CA VAL A 58 -9.04 17.48 -1.51
C VAL A 58 -9.36 18.50 -2.61
N PHE A 59 -10.49 19.21 -2.47
CA PHE A 59 -11.00 20.18 -3.47
C PHE A 59 -11.07 19.61 -4.90
N GLY A 60 -11.51 18.35 -5.04
CA GLY A 60 -11.65 17.69 -6.33
C GLY A 60 -10.34 17.23 -6.99
N LYS A 61 -9.19 17.41 -6.34
CA LYS A 61 -7.88 16.98 -6.85
C LYS A 61 -7.29 15.87 -5.97
N PRO A 62 -6.53 14.93 -6.55
CA PRO A 62 -5.78 13.95 -5.77
C PRO A 62 -4.80 14.66 -4.83
N LEU A 63 -4.79 14.29 -3.55
CA LEU A 63 -3.85 14.84 -2.56
C LEU A 63 -2.42 14.34 -2.82
N TYR A 64 -2.29 13.10 -3.33
CA TYR A 64 -1.02 12.48 -3.69
C TYR A 64 -1.06 12.15 -5.20
N PRO A 65 -0.64 13.09 -6.06
CA PRO A 65 -0.87 13.00 -7.49
C PRO A 65 0.02 11.97 -8.20
N THR A 66 1.24 11.74 -7.72
CA THR A 66 2.16 10.76 -8.34
C THR A 66 2.19 9.44 -7.59
N ILE A 67 2.63 8.38 -8.28
CA ILE A 67 2.89 7.06 -7.66
C ILE A 67 3.91 7.19 -6.53
N PHE A 68 4.90 8.07 -6.67
CA PHE A 68 5.91 8.31 -5.63
C PHE A 68 5.32 9.01 -4.41
N ASP A 69 4.43 9.98 -4.58
CA ASP A 69 3.72 10.63 -3.47
C ASP A 69 2.89 9.62 -2.68
N LYS A 70 2.14 8.78 -3.42
CA LYS A 70 1.32 7.69 -2.85
C LYS A 70 2.15 6.67 -2.09
N ALA A 71 3.31 6.28 -2.62
CA ALA A 71 4.22 5.36 -1.96
C ALA A 71 4.86 6.00 -0.71
N THR A 72 5.25 7.27 -0.82
CA THR A 72 5.89 8.04 0.26
C THR A 72 4.95 8.24 1.44
N ILE A 73 3.68 8.57 1.20
CA ILE A 73 2.74 8.76 2.31
C ILE A 73 2.50 7.46 3.09
N LEU A 74 2.41 6.31 2.41
CA LEU A 74 2.32 5.01 3.09
C LEU A 74 3.57 4.76 3.94
N PHE A 75 4.75 4.96 3.37
CA PHE A 75 6.02 4.76 4.06
C PHE A 75 6.14 5.62 5.33
N VAL A 76 5.92 6.94 5.19
CA VAL A 76 6.04 7.90 6.29
C VAL A 76 5.03 7.59 7.40
N GLN A 77 3.77 7.34 7.05
CA GLN A 77 2.72 7.17 8.06
C GLN A 77 2.82 5.84 8.79
N LEU A 78 3.22 4.74 8.12
CA LEU A 78 3.49 3.47 8.79
C LEU A 78 4.61 3.59 9.83
N ILE A 79 5.63 4.39 9.55
CA ILE A 79 6.71 4.67 10.52
C ILE A 79 6.18 5.55 11.66
N LYS A 80 5.56 6.70 11.35
CA LYS A 80 5.18 7.70 12.36
C LYS A 80 4.04 7.27 13.27
N LYS A 81 3.11 6.46 12.76
CA LYS A 81 1.93 6.03 13.52
C LYS A 81 2.14 4.75 14.31
N HIS A 82 3.28 4.06 14.14
CA HIS A 82 3.65 2.87 14.91
C HIS A 82 2.49 1.86 15.04
N VAL A 83 1.84 1.55 13.92
CA VAL A 83 0.60 0.76 13.92
C VAL A 83 0.80 -0.73 14.24
N PHE A 84 2.05 -1.20 14.22
CA PHE A 84 2.45 -2.53 14.67
C PHE A 84 3.26 -2.46 15.97
N ALA A 85 3.21 -3.51 16.78
CA ALA A 85 4.03 -3.62 17.99
C ALA A 85 5.53 -3.56 17.64
N ASN A 86 5.93 -4.27 16.58
CA ASN A 86 7.32 -4.36 16.13
C ASN A 86 7.44 -4.22 14.61
N ALA A 87 8.67 -4.05 14.14
CA ALA A 87 9.05 -4.03 12.72
C ALA A 87 8.43 -2.91 11.84
N ASN A 88 7.84 -1.85 12.40
CA ASN A 88 7.21 -0.75 11.64
C ASN A 88 8.09 -0.20 10.49
N LYS A 89 9.36 0.09 10.75
CA LYS A 89 10.30 0.60 9.72
C LYS A 89 10.54 -0.41 8.60
N ARG A 90 10.74 -1.69 8.94
CA ARG A 90 10.92 -2.79 7.97
C ARG A 90 9.65 -2.98 7.15
N THR A 91 8.49 -3.02 7.79
CA THR A 91 7.19 -3.11 7.11
C THR A 91 6.97 -1.94 6.16
N ALA A 92 7.23 -0.70 6.59
CA ALA A 92 7.12 0.47 5.75
C ALA A 92 8.00 0.38 4.49
N PHE A 93 9.25 -0.05 4.65
CA PHE A 93 10.17 -0.25 3.52
C PHE A 93 9.67 -1.32 2.54
N PHE A 94 9.21 -2.48 3.02
CA PHE A 94 8.68 -3.52 2.14
C PHE A 94 7.39 -3.08 1.44
N VAL A 95 6.52 -2.33 2.12
CA VAL A 95 5.32 -1.75 1.52
C VAL A 95 5.71 -0.77 0.41
N LEU A 96 6.68 0.12 0.66
CA LEU A 96 7.18 1.08 -0.33
C LEU A 96 7.67 0.36 -1.60
N VAL A 97 8.58 -0.61 -1.44
CA VAL A 97 9.17 -1.35 -2.57
C VAL A 97 8.09 -2.11 -3.35
N LYS A 98 7.21 -2.84 -2.65
CA LYS A 98 6.11 -3.56 -3.32
C LYS A 98 5.14 -2.62 -4.02
N PHE A 99 4.85 -1.46 -3.45
CA PHE A 99 3.92 -0.49 -4.06
C PHE A 99 4.47 0.01 -5.38
N LEU A 100 5.76 0.38 -5.41
CA LEU A 100 6.43 0.84 -6.62
C LEU A 100 6.54 -0.27 -7.67
N GLN A 101 6.97 -1.48 -7.28
CA GLN A 101 7.09 -2.62 -8.19
C GLN A 101 5.75 -2.95 -8.86
N PHE A 102 4.67 -3.02 -8.08
CA PHE A 102 3.35 -3.34 -8.60
C PHE A 102 2.85 -2.31 -9.62
N ASN A 103 3.06 -1.02 -9.34
CA ASN A 103 2.64 0.05 -10.25
C ASN A 103 3.54 0.12 -11.50
N SER A 104 4.84 -0.16 -11.40
CA SER A 104 5.73 -0.25 -12.57
C SER A 104 5.35 -1.42 -13.48
N LEU A 105 5.05 -2.60 -12.92
CA LEU A 105 4.59 -3.77 -13.70
C LEU A 105 3.26 -3.50 -14.40
N LYS A 106 2.31 -2.82 -13.74
CA LYS A 106 1.06 -2.39 -14.37
C LYS A 106 1.29 -1.47 -15.56
N LYS A 107 2.19 -0.48 -15.42
CA LYS A 107 2.52 0.46 -16.50
C LYS A 107 3.09 -0.27 -17.72
N LEU A 108 3.92 -1.30 -17.51
CA LEU A 108 4.47 -2.13 -18.60
C LEU A 108 3.38 -2.97 -19.29
N LYS A 109 2.47 -3.59 -18.52
CA LYS A 109 1.38 -4.40 -19.07
C LYS A 109 0.46 -3.59 -19.98
N ILE A 110 0.05 -2.39 -19.54
CA ILE A 110 -0.77 -1.47 -20.34
C ILE A 110 -0.05 -1.08 -21.63
N LYS A 111 1.26 -0.79 -21.58
CA LYS A 111 2.04 -0.45 -22.78
C LYS A 111 2.06 -1.60 -23.80
N LEU A 112 2.20 -2.84 -23.34
CA LEU A 112 2.20 -4.03 -24.21
C LEU A 112 0.84 -4.30 -24.85
N GLU A 113 -0.25 -4.10 -24.12
CA GLU A 113 -1.62 -4.24 -24.64
C GLU A 113 -1.97 -3.16 -25.67
N LEU A 114 -1.44 -1.94 -25.53
CA LEU A 114 -1.63 -0.85 -26.48
C LEU A 114 -0.73 -0.94 -27.73
N THR A 115 0.26 -1.82 -27.74
CA THR A 115 1.19 -2.02 -28.88
C THR A 115 0.81 -3.26 -29.71
N ARG A 116 -0.28 -3.94 -29.38
CA ARG A 116 -0.89 -5.04 -30.15
C ARG A 116 -2.16 -4.54 -30.84
#